data_AF-A0A7V0LPI8-F1
#
_entry.id   AF-A0A7V0LPI8-F1
#
_cell.length_a   1.000
_cell.length_b   1.000
_cell.length_c   1.000
_cell.angle_alpha   90.00
_cell.angle_beta   90.00
_cell.angle_gamma   90.00
#
_symmetry.space_group_name_H-M   'P 1'
#
loop_
_entity.id
_entity.type
_entity.pdbx_description
1 polymer ?
#
loop_
_entity_poly.entity_id
_entity_poly.type
_entity_poly.pdbx_seq_one_letter_code
_entity_poly.pdbx_strand_id
1 'polypeptide(L)'
;MARRIITLVIVMLLAYGGVAAIVATHSTPELGLDLKGGTSVILRAPDGTDPDVLEKAVEIMRGRIEAFGVQEPEISISGKNGVLVQLPGVTDRERALEAIGQTGVLSFRPVIESFLRSPLLQPATTTTTAPGETTVSSEPTTTTTFPPN
;
A
#
# COMPACT_ATOMS: atom_id res chain seq x y z
N MET A 1 64.54 21.75 -11.36
CA MET A 1 63.85 21.17 -10.18
C MET A 1 62.56 21.92 -9.82
N ALA A 2 62.55 23.27 -9.78
CA ALA A 2 61.37 24.08 -9.40
C ALA A 2 60.06 23.75 -10.14
N ARG A 3 60.11 23.52 -11.47
CA ARG A 3 58.93 23.13 -12.26
C ARG A 3 58.24 21.86 -11.75
N ARG A 4 59.00 20.87 -11.27
CA ARG A 4 58.45 19.62 -10.72
C ARG A 4 57.79 19.81 -9.35
N ILE A 5 58.34 20.73 -8.54
CA ILE A 5 57.78 21.05 -7.22
C ILE A 5 56.45 21.79 -7.38
N ILE A 6 56.39 22.77 -8.29
CA ILE A 6 55.17 23.53 -8.57
C ILE A 6 54.05 22.59 -9.06
N THR A 7 54.35 21.66 -9.96
CA THR A 7 53.36 20.69 -10.43
C THR A 7 52.88 19.77 -9.31
N LEU A 8 53.76 19.34 -8.39
CA LEU A 8 53.35 18.50 -7.25
C LEU A 8 52.43 19.24 -6.29
N VAL A 9 52.70 20.51 -6.00
CA VAL A 9 51.86 21.33 -5.11
C VAL A 9 50.48 21.56 -5.74
N ILE A 10 50.41 21.84 -7.05
CA ILE A 10 49.14 22.04 -7.76
C ILE A 10 48.28 20.78 -7.74
N VAL A 11 48.88 19.61 -8.03
CA VAL A 11 48.16 18.32 -8.00
C VAL A 11 47.68 18.00 -6.58
N MET A 12 48.51 18.26 -5.56
CA MET A 12 48.11 18.07 -4.17
C MET A 12 46.93 18.96 -3.80
N LEU A 13 46.97 20.24 -4.21
CA LEU A 13 45.89 21.20 -3.92
C LEU A 13 44.59 20.83 -4.64
N LEU A 14 44.67 20.38 -5.89
CA LEU A 14 43.52 19.86 -6.65
C LEU A 14 42.95 18.60 -6.00
N ALA A 15 43.80 17.65 -5.58
CA ALA A 15 43.37 16.43 -4.93
C ALA A 15 42.67 16.75 -3.59
N TYR A 16 43.27 17.59 -2.77
CA TYR A 16 42.71 17.96 -1.47
C TYR A 16 41.44 18.79 -1.60
N GLY A 17 41.41 19.73 -2.55
CA GLY A 17 40.24 20.55 -2.86
C GLY A 17 39.06 19.72 -3.36
N GLY A 18 39.32 18.73 -4.23
CA GLY A 18 38.29 17.81 -4.72
C GLY A 18 37.70 16.96 -3.60
N VAL A 19 38.53 16.40 -2.72
CA VAL A 19 38.07 15.63 -1.55
C VAL A 19 37.28 16.52 -0.59
N ALA A 20 37.78 17.72 -0.27
CA ALA A 20 37.10 18.66 0.61
C ALA A 20 35.73 19.10 0.06
N ALA A 21 35.62 19.28 -1.26
CA ALA A 21 34.35 19.61 -1.90
C ALA A 21 33.32 18.49 -1.74
N ILE A 22 33.70 17.23 -1.97
CA ILE A 22 32.80 16.07 -1.82
C ILE A 22 32.32 15.91 -0.37
N VAL A 23 33.22 16.11 0.61
CA VAL A 23 32.86 16.04 2.03
C VAL A 23 31.89 17.17 2.42
N ALA A 24 32.12 18.40 1.92
CA ALA A 24 31.30 19.55 2.25
C ALA A 24 29.89 19.50 1.63
N THR A 25 29.74 18.92 0.43
CA THR A 25 28.45 18.89 -0.27
C THR A 25 27.53 17.74 0.17
N HIS A 26 27.97 16.87 1.10
CA HIS A 26 27.21 15.71 1.58
C HIS A 26 26.48 14.95 0.45
N SER A 27 27.10 14.85 -0.73
CA SER A 27 26.46 14.32 -1.91
C SER A 27 26.41 12.80 -1.80
N THR A 28 25.24 12.26 -1.42
CA THR A 28 25.00 10.82 -1.46
C THR A 28 24.84 10.41 -2.93
N PRO A 29 25.74 9.60 -3.50
CA PRO A 29 25.58 9.12 -4.86
C PRO A 29 24.26 8.33 -4.99
N GLU A 30 23.50 8.58 -6.05
CA GLU A 30 22.32 7.79 -6.40
C GLU A 30 22.73 6.33 -6.55
N LEU A 31 22.28 5.49 -5.60
CA LEU A 31 22.61 4.07 -5.57
C LEU A 31 21.96 3.37 -6.77
N GLY A 32 22.77 2.64 -7.54
CA GLY A 32 22.30 1.81 -8.65
C GLY A 32 21.46 0.62 -8.15
N LEU A 33 20.81 -0.07 -9.10
CA LEU A 33 19.91 -1.21 -8.87
C LEU A 33 20.53 -2.34 -8.02
N ASP A 34 21.86 -2.54 -8.11
CA ASP A 34 22.61 -3.55 -7.34
C ASP A 34 22.71 -3.21 -5.84
N LEU A 35 22.66 -1.92 -5.49
CA LEU A 35 22.69 -1.43 -4.11
C LEU A 35 21.30 -1.06 -3.56
N LYS A 36 20.31 -0.80 -4.44
CA LYS A 36 18.89 -0.62 -4.10
C LYS A 36 18.10 -1.95 -4.07
N GLY A 37 18.80 -3.09 -4.09
CA GLY A 37 18.31 -4.48 -4.10
C GLY A 37 16.83 -4.70 -3.77
N GLY A 38 16.14 -5.48 -4.60
CA GLY A 38 14.75 -5.90 -4.35
C GLY A 38 14.62 -7.05 -3.34
N THR A 39 13.38 -7.31 -2.91
CA THR A 39 13.03 -8.45 -2.04
C THR A 39 12.16 -9.45 -2.79
N SER A 40 12.50 -10.74 -2.72
CA SER A 40 11.67 -11.84 -3.23
C SER A 40 11.28 -12.77 -2.08
N VAL A 41 9.97 -13.03 -1.94
CA VAL A 41 9.41 -13.93 -0.93
C VAL A 41 8.33 -14.78 -1.55
N ILE A 42 8.26 -16.04 -1.14
CA ILE A 42 7.18 -16.97 -1.52
C ILE A 42 6.28 -17.13 -0.30
N LEU A 43 5.05 -16.65 -0.42
CA LEU A 43 3.99 -16.85 0.56
C LEU A 43 3.24 -18.13 0.22
N ARG A 44 2.87 -18.93 1.23
CA ARG A 44 2.11 -20.17 1.02
C ARG A 44 0.74 -20.04 1.67
N ALA A 45 -0.30 -20.26 0.87
CA ALA A 45 -1.67 -20.31 1.33
C ALA A 45 -1.94 -21.65 2.06
N PRO A 46 -2.87 -21.67 3.02
CA PRO A 46 -3.34 -22.90 3.65
C PRO A 46 -3.84 -23.94 2.64
N ASP A 47 -3.74 -25.21 3.01
CA ASP A 47 -4.20 -26.32 2.17
C ASP A 47 -5.72 -26.25 1.94
N GLY A 48 -6.16 -26.50 0.70
CA GLY A 48 -7.57 -26.44 0.31
C GLY A 48 -8.11 -25.05 -0.05
N THR A 49 -7.24 -24.04 -0.20
CA THR A 49 -7.63 -22.71 -0.70
C THR A 49 -8.05 -22.78 -2.17
N ASP A 50 -9.20 -22.19 -2.49
CA ASP A 50 -9.74 -22.08 -3.85
C ASP A 50 -8.86 -21.14 -4.71
N PRO A 51 -8.55 -21.47 -5.98
CA PRO A 51 -7.84 -20.57 -6.89
C PRO A 51 -8.44 -19.16 -6.99
N ASP A 52 -9.77 -19.01 -6.93
CA ASP A 52 -10.42 -17.70 -7.03
C ASP A 52 -10.08 -16.79 -5.84
N VAL A 53 -9.93 -17.39 -4.66
CA VAL A 53 -9.51 -16.68 -3.43
C VAL A 53 -8.04 -16.27 -3.54
N LEU A 54 -7.21 -17.09 -4.18
CA LEU A 54 -5.79 -16.81 -4.39
C LEU A 54 -5.59 -15.63 -5.35
N GLU A 55 -6.34 -15.58 -6.46
CA GLU A 55 -6.33 -14.45 -7.38
C GLU A 55 -6.78 -13.16 -6.68
N LYS A 56 -7.84 -13.23 -5.86
CA LYS A 56 -8.29 -12.06 -5.10
C LYS A 56 -7.25 -11.59 -4.09
N ALA A 57 -6.54 -12.53 -3.45
CA ALA A 57 -5.46 -12.20 -2.52
C ALA A 57 -4.28 -11.50 -3.23
N VAL A 58 -3.92 -11.94 -4.43
CA VAL A 58 -2.88 -11.29 -5.27
C VAL A 58 -3.26 -9.83 -5.56
N GLU A 59 -4.50 -9.57 -5.96
CA GLU A 59 -4.97 -8.21 -6.25
C GLU A 59 -4.95 -7.31 -5.02
N ILE A 60 -5.39 -7.82 -3.86
CA ILE A 60 -5.33 -7.07 -2.60
C ILE A 60 -3.88 -6.78 -2.21
N MET A 61 -2.98 -7.75 -2.35
CA MET A 61 -1.57 -7.56 -2.04
C MET A 61 -0.94 -6.48 -2.92
N ARG A 62 -1.24 -6.48 -4.22
CA ARG A 62 -0.76 -5.46 -5.18
C ARG A 62 -1.13 -4.05 -4.73
N GLY A 63 -2.42 -3.79 -4.49
CA GLY A 63 -2.88 -2.46 -4.07
C GLY A 63 -2.33 -2.02 -2.71
N ARG A 64 -2.10 -2.96 -1.79
CA ARG A 64 -1.44 -2.64 -0.50
C ARG A 64 0.01 -2.25 -0.70
N ILE A 65 0.76 -3.01 -1.48
CA ILE A 65 2.20 -2.79 -1.72
C ILE A 65 2.43 -1.44 -2.42
N GLU A 66 1.60 -1.10 -3.41
CA GLU A 66 1.65 0.21 -4.09
C GLU A 66 1.41 1.36 -3.10
N ALA A 67 0.49 1.19 -2.14
CA ALA A 67 0.27 2.17 -1.08
C ALA A 67 1.46 2.35 -0.12
N PHE A 68 2.38 1.38 -0.06
CA PHE A 68 3.64 1.48 0.70
C PHE A 68 4.80 2.10 -0.10
N GLY A 69 4.55 2.53 -1.34
CA GLY A 69 5.53 3.27 -2.14
C GLY A 69 6.46 2.40 -2.99
N VAL A 70 6.11 1.13 -3.21
CA VAL A 70 6.80 0.27 -4.18
C VAL A 70 6.16 0.48 -5.55
N GLN A 71 6.95 0.96 -6.50
CA GLN A 71 6.53 1.11 -7.89
C GLN A 71 6.64 -0.24 -8.59
N GLU A 72 5.54 -0.72 -9.17
CA GLU A 72 5.47 -1.93 -9.99
C GLU A 72 5.87 -3.25 -9.28
N PRO A 73 5.12 -3.70 -8.25
CA PRO A 73 5.37 -4.99 -7.62
C PRO A 73 4.99 -6.17 -8.55
N GLU A 74 5.89 -7.15 -8.66
CA GLU A 74 5.62 -8.37 -9.43
C GLU A 74 5.09 -9.47 -8.49
N ILE A 75 3.81 -9.80 -8.66
CA ILE A 75 3.12 -10.80 -7.84
C ILE A 75 2.52 -11.85 -8.76
N SER A 76 2.90 -13.11 -8.57
CA SER A 76 2.43 -14.24 -9.38
C SER A 76 2.13 -15.46 -8.53
N ILE A 77 1.20 -16.29 -9.00
CA ILE A 77 0.88 -17.57 -8.38
C ILE A 77 1.97 -18.57 -8.75
N SER A 78 2.55 -19.22 -7.74
CA SER A 78 3.60 -20.22 -7.89
C SER A 78 3.10 -21.60 -7.45
N GLY A 79 2.93 -22.50 -8.42
CA GLY A 79 2.45 -23.86 -8.18
C GLY A 79 0.97 -23.92 -7.78
N LYS A 80 0.63 -24.75 -6.79
CA LYS A 80 -0.77 -24.98 -6.38
C LYS A 80 -1.29 -23.97 -5.35
N ASN A 81 -0.45 -23.58 -4.38
CA ASN A 81 -0.83 -22.77 -3.21
C ASN A 81 0.24 -21.71 -2.86
N GLY A 82 1.20 -21.44 -3.74
CA GLY A 82 2.24 -20.44 -3.52
C GLY A 82 1.91 -19.12 -4.20
N VAL A 83 2.33 -18.00 -3.61
CA VAL A 83 2.33 -16.68 -4.22
C VAL A 83 3.75 -16.13 -4.14
N LEU A 84 4.38 -15.95 -5.30
CA LEU A 84 5.67 -15.29 -5.43
C LEU A 84 5.45 -13.78 -5.43
N VAL A 85 6.12 -13.08 -4.52
CA VAL A 85 6.07 -11.63 -4.38
C VAL A 85 7.48 -11.07 -4.56
N GLN A 86 7.65 -10.19 -5.54
CA GLN A 86 8.90 -9.51 -5.82
C GLN A 86 8.69 -7.98 -5.72
N LEU A 87 9.50 -7.36 -4.87
CA LEU A 87 9.40 -5.95 -4.50
C LEU A 87 10.70 -5.23 -4.93
N PRO A 88 10.75 -4.63 -6.13
CA PRO A 88 11.91 -3.85 -6.56
C PRO A 88 11.95 -2.50 -5.83
N GLY A 89 13.15 -2.06 -5.41
CA GLY A 89 13.36 -0.71 -4.88
C GLY A 89 12.68 -0.43 -3.53
N VAL A 90 12.29 -1.46 -2.77
CA VAL A 90 11.74 -1.28 -1.43
C VAL A 90 12.80 -0.73 -0.47
N THR A 91 12.57 0.44 0.11
CA THR A 91 13.53 1.10 1.02
C THR A 91 13.52 0.49 2.42
N ASP A 92 12.38 -0.08 2.84
CA ASP A 92 12.15 -0.64 4.19
C ASP A 92 11.52 -2.04 4.06
N ARG A 93 12.36 -3.07 3.94
CA ARG A 93 11.97 -4.45 3.62
C ARG A 93 11.05 -5.03 4.69
N GLU A 94 11.38 -4.84 5.96
CA GLU A 94 10.65 -5.38 7.10
C GLU A 94 9.20 -4.86 7.12
N ARG A 95 9.00 -3.55 6.89
CA ARG A 95 7.65 -2.98 6.84
C ARG A 95 6.82 -3.49 5.67
N ALA A 96 7.43 -3.64 4.50
CA ALA A 96 6.73 -4.20 3.34
C ALA A 96 6.34 -5.67 3.58
N LEU A 97 7.19 -6.45 4.25
CA LEU A 97 6.88 -7.81 4.64
C LEU A 97 5.78 -7.91 5.71
N GLU A 98 5.79 -7.01 6.69
CA GLU A 98 4.73 -6.91 7.69
C GLU A 98 3.39 -6.55 7.03
N ALA A 99 3.40 -5.61 6.08
CA ALA A 99 2.23 -5.24 5.32
C ALA A 99 1.63 -6.42 4.54
N ILE A 100 2.41 -7.22 3.82
CA ILE A 100 1.87 -8.37 3.08
C ILE A 100 1.50 -9.54 4.01
N GLY A 101 2.18 -9.69 5.14
CA GLY A 101 1.96 -10.78 6.09
C GLY A 101 0.74 -10.56 6.99
N GLN A 102 0.32 -9.31 7.21
CA GLN A 102 -0.79 -9.01 8.10
C GLN A 102 -2.15 -9.15 7.39
N THR A 103 -3.04 -9.97 7.95
CA THR A 103 -4.41 -10.13 7.47
C THR A 103 -5.27 -8.93 7.87
N GLY A 104 -5.74 -8.15 6.90
CA GLY A 104 -6.59 -6.98 7.13
C GLY A 104 -8.07 -7.33 7.24
N VAL A 105 -8.51 -7.95 8.34
CA VAL A 105 -9.94 -8.19 8.58
C VAL A 105 -10.56 -6.94 9.21
N LEU A 106 -11.34 -6.18 8.42
CA LEU A 106 -12.12 -5.05 8.91
C LEU A 106 -13.53 -5.52 9.30
N SER A 107 -13.91 -5.32 10.56
CA SER A 107 -15.28 -5.59 11.02
C SER A 107 -15.87 -4.36 11.68
N PHE A 108 -17.10 -4.03 11.34
CA PHE A 108 -17.88 -3.00 12.01
C PHE A 108 -18.68 -3.63 13.13
N ARG A 109 -18.52 -3.12 14.35
CA ARG A 109 -19.31 -3.54 15.51
C ARG A 109 -20.04 -2.35 16.11
N PRO A 110 -21.34 -2.48 16.42
CA PRO A 110 -22.08 -1.40 17.07
C PRO A 110 -21.55 -1.18 18.49
N VAL A 111 -21.45 0.08 18.90
CA VAL A 111 -21.09 0.45 20.26
C VAL A 111 -22.34 0.32 21.14
N ILE A 112 -22.21 -0.39 22.27
CA ILE A 112 -23.36 -0.78 23.12
C ILE A 112 -24.14 0.46 23.60
N GLU A 113 -23.46 1.55 23.92
CA GLU A 113 -24.10 2.79 24.38
C GLU A 113 -24.85 3.53 23.26
N SER A 114 -24.33 3.53 22.03
CA SER A 114 -25.01 4.19 20.90
C SER A 114 -26.20 3.37 20.39
N PHE A 115 -26.14 2.04 20.52
CA PHE A 115 -27.25 1.13 20.18
C PHE A 115 -28.45 1.33 21.11
N LEU A 116 -28.23 1.48 22.42
CA LEU A 116 -29.33 1.72 23.38
C LEU A 116 -29.91 3.13 23.32
N ARG A 117 -29.16 4.11 22.77
CA ARG A 117 -29.54 5.53 22.73
C ARG A 117 -30.09 6.01 21.39
N SER A 118 -30.01 5.19 20.34
CA SER A 118 -30.52 5.54 19.02
C SER A 118 -31.96 5.06 18.84
N PRO A 119 -32.97 5.95 18.84
CA PRO A 119 -34.38 5.56 18.63
C PRO A 119 -34.70 5.08 17.20
N LEU A 120 -33.72 5.06 16.28
CA LEU A 120 -33.93 4.75 14.85
C LEU A 120 -33.55 3.32 14.44
N LEU A 121 -33.10 2.47 15.37
CA LEU A 121 -32.89 1.04 15.11
C LEU A 121 -33.70 0.19 16.10
N GLN A 122 -35.01 0.41 16.13
CA GLN A 122 -35.91 -0.65 16.58
C GLN A 122 -35.87 -1.76 15.53
N PRO A 123 -35.78 -3.06 15.92
CA PRO A 123 -35.98 -4.13 14.97
C PRO A 123 -37.37 -3.93 14.38
N ALA A 124 -37.44 -3.58 13.10
CA ALA A 124 -38.70 -3.47 12.39
C ALA A 124 -39.33 -4.87 12.41
N THR A 125 -40.27 -5.09 13.32
CA THR A 125 -41.23 -6.17 13.19
C THR A 125 -42.11 -5.79 12.00
N THR A 126 -41.77 -6.27 10.80
CA THR A 126 -42.64 -6.21 9.64
C THR A 126 -43.87 -7.08 9.93
N THR A 127 -44.89 -6.50 10.56
CA THR A 127 -46.24 -7.03 10.55
C THR A 127 -46.77 -6.89 9.13
N THR A 128 -46.61 -7.93 8.33
CA THR A 128 -47.39 -8.13 7.11
C THR A 128 -48.83 -8.45 7.53
N THR A 129 -49.68 -7.43 7.54
CA THR A 129 -51.13 -7.59 7.50
C THR A 129 -51.60 -7.12 6.13
N ALA A 130 -52.07 -8.06 5.30
CA ALA A 130 -52.78 -7.77 4.07
C ALA A 130 -54.07 -7.00 4.39
N PRO A 131 -54.41 -5.98 3.60
CA PRO A 131 -55.65 -6.10 2.81
C PRO A 131 -55.54 -5.44 1.43
N GLY A 132 -56.25 -6.00 0.45
CA GLY A 132 -56.35 -5.40 -0.87
C GLY A 132 -57.07 -4.06 -0.82
N GLU A 133 -56.52 -3.07 -1.53
CA GLU A 133 -57.21 -2.31 -2.59
C GLU A 133 -56.16 -1.52 -3.38
N THR A 134 -56.35 -1.51 -4.70
CA THR A 134 -55.56 -0.86 -5.74
C THR A 134 -55.43 0.65 -5.52
N THR A 135 -54.35 1.29 -6.04
CA THR A 135 -54.41 2.41 -7.04
C THR A 135 -53.26 3.45 -6.89
N VAL A 136 -52.33 3.41 -7.87
CA VAL A 136 -51.66 4.54 -8.58
C VAL A 136 -50.48 5.24 -7.87
N SER A 137 -49.24 5.06 -8.37
CA SER A 137 -48.53 5.94 -9.35
C SER A 137 -48.26 7.33 -8.77
N SER A 138 -47.06 7.93 -8.79
CA SER A 138 -45.98 7.91 -9.77
C SER A 138 -44.77 8.54 -9.08
N GLU A 139 -43.56 8.07 -9.37
CA GLU A 139 -42.35 8.85 -9.12
C GLU A 139 -42.38 10.13 -9.99
N PRO A 140 -41.83 11.25 -9.50
CA PRO A 140 -40.59 11.68 -10.15
C PRO A 140 -39.54 12.15 -9.14
N THR A 141 -38.34 11.60 -9.32
CA THR A 141 -37.07 12.17 -8.89
C THR A 141 -36.95 13.64 -9.29
N THR A 142 -36.59 14.55 -8.38
CA THR A 142 -35.53 15.56 -8.64
C THR A 142 -35.02 16.27 -7.38
N THR A 143 -33.68 16.40 -7.33
CA THR A 143 -32.92 17.62 -6.98
C THR A 143 -32.72 17.94 -5.49
N THR A 144 -31.54 17.73 -4.89
CA THR A 144 -30.21 18.38 -5.06
C THR A 144 -29.94 19.38 -3.92
N THR A 145 -28.80 19.17 -3.26
CA THR A 145 -27.90 20.18 -2.64
C THR A 145 -28.14 20.67 -1.20
N PHE A 146 -27.11 20.34 -0.40
CA PHE A 146 -26.61 20.76 0.92
C PHE A 146 -25.97 22.18 0.87
N PRO A 147 -25.56 22.91 1.93
CA PRO A 147 -25.96 23.02 3.35
C PRO A 147 -26.03 24.50 3.87
N PRO A 148 -25.97 24.73 5.19
CA PRO A 148 -24.81 25.41 5.79
C PRO A 148 -24.16 24.50 6.88
N ASN A 149 -22.85 24.39 7.10
CA ASN A 149 -21.69 25.26 6.95
C ASN A 149 -20.42 24.38 6.88
#